data_AF-H2Z9I0-F1
#
_entry.id   AF-H2Z9I0-F1
#
_cell.length_a   1.000
_cell.length_b   1.000
_cell.length_c   1.000
_cell.angle_alpha   90.00
_cell.angle_beta   90.00
_cell.angle_gamma   90.00
#
_symmetry.space_group_name_H-M   'P 1'
#
loop_
_entity.id
_entity.type
_entity.pdbx_description
1 polymer ?
#
loop_
_entity_poly.entity_id
_entity_poly.type
_entity_poly.pdbx_seq_one_letter_code
_entity_poly.pdbx_strand_id
1 'polypeptide(L)'
;MAAFIENGLAFLESVTSFVTMRNKTSPESQVTGKPRKNRDSSTGRWEGDPTQLLPTLQHTELMGIISVLYGLLLHGAPERPTVVRSSVEEPRKIANHALSVAGAVLKVLNAVAQMDLTLLQASLGAKGVSLEYRHICTYLLWYCVHYNHTCLLHEVIVCVGYFTIGNRNNQDIVNSGAQPTILQQLCLLPFPYFSNRGLMSILFPSLIACCHDNRENLETLEQEASGELLAVYIESEIEERRSSDVVTKQQGDNTIPDLILPTEFLLSSMTYFKCDVNKNRDVRKDEVVTASDVTS
;
A
#
# COMPACT_ATOMS: atom_id res chain seq x y z
N MET A 1 -23.84 -23.06 0.34
CA MET A 1 -22.54 -22.45 0.04
C MET A 1 -22.71 -21.01 -0.45
N ALA A 2 -23.53 -20.73 -1.48
CA ALA A 2 -23.83 -19.37 -1.94
C ALA A 2 -24.31 -18.41 -0.83
N ALA A 3 -25.33 -18.78 -0.06
CA ALA A 3 -25.84 -17.95 1.03
C ALA A 3 -24.81 -17.68 2.15
N PHE A 4 -23.88 -18.61 2.39
CA PHE A 4 -22.81 -18.40 3.38
C PHE A 4 -21.79 -17.38 2.88
N ILE A 5 -21.44 -17.45 1.58
CA ILE A 5 -20.55 -16.47 0.94
C ILE A 5 -21.23 -15.10 0.89
N GLU A 6 -22.51 -15.03 0.54
CA GLU A 6 -23.28 -13.77 0.52
C GLU A 6 -23.37 -13.13 1.91
N ASN A 7 -23.70 -13.91 2.94
CA ASN A 7 -23.76 -13.42 4.32
C ASN A 7 -22.37 -13.02 4.86
N GLY A 8 -21.33 -13.78 4.49
CA GLY A 8 -19.95 -13.45 4.83
C GLY A 8 -19.48 -12.15 4.17
N LEU A 9 -19.76 -11.97 2.88
CA LEU A 9 -19.47 -10.74 2.14
C LEU A 9 -20.20 -9.54 2.75
N ALA A 10 -21.50 -9.66 3.02
CA ALA A 10 -22.29 -8.62 3.65
C ALA A 10 -21.74 -8.23 5.03
N PHE A 11 -21.24 -9.19 5.80
CA PHE A 11 -20.58 -8.93 7.06
C PHE A 11 -19.27 -8.15 6.87
N LEU A 12 -18.39 -8.58 5.97
CA LEU A 12 -17.12 -7.88 5.68
C LEU A 12 -17.39 -6.44 5.20
N GLU A 13 -18.35 -6.25 4.31
CA GLU A 13 -18.77 -4.92 3.84
C GLU A 13 -19.31 -4.04 4.97
N SER A 14 -20.12 -4.62 5.85
CA SER A 14 -20.67 -3.91 7.02
C SER A 14 -19.57 -3.49 8.00
N VAL A 15 -18.56 -4.35 8.23
CA VAL A 15 -17.40 -4.03 9.07
C VAL A 15 -16.58 -2.92 8.44
N THR A 16 -16.25 -3.02 7.14
CA THR A 16 -15.52 -1.95 6.43
C THR A 16 -16.28 -0.63 6.47
N SER A 17 -17.59 -0.64 6.22
CA SER A 17 -18.43 0.55 6.27
C SER A 17 -18.45 1.18 7.67
N PHE A 18 -18.60 0.37 8.71
CA PHE A 18 -18.56 0.84 10.10
C PHE A 18 -17.21 1.50 10.43
N VAL A 19 -16.09 0.85 10.09
CA VAL A 19 -14.74 1.36 10.37
C VAL A 19 -14.50 2.68 9.63
N THR A 20 -14.83 2.74 8.34
CA THR A 20 -14.66 3.95 7.52
C THR A 20 -15.56 5.09 8.00
N MET A 21 -16.81 4.81 8.39
CA MET A 21 -17.71 5.81 8.98
C MET A 21 -17.18 6.36 10.30
N ARG A 22 -16.68 5.49 11.18
CA ARG A 22 -16.11 5.90 12.47
C ARG A 22 -14.85 6.75 12.30
N ASN A 23 -14.00 6.41 11.34
CA ASN A 23 -12.81 7.20 11.01
C ASN A 23 -13.15 8.60 10.46
N LYS A 24 -14.27 8.75 9.73
CA LYS A 24 -14.76 10.04 9.22
C LYS A 24 -15.45 10.90 10.29
N THR A 25 -16.07 10.29 11.29
CA THR A 25 -16.94 10.98 12.27
C THR A 25 -16.22 11.42 13.55
N SER A 26 -14.93 11.08 13.73
CA SER A 26 -14.14 11.54 14.86
C SER A 26 -13.42 12.85 14.50
N PRO A 27 -13.92 14.03 14.93
CA PRO A 27 -13.20 15.27 14.75
C PRO A 27 -11.97 15.24 15.67
N GLU A 28 -10.87 15.84 15.21
CA GLU A 28 -9.73 16.16 16.06
C GLU A 28 -10.21 16.78 17.38
N SER A 29 -9.63 16.34 18.48
CA SER A 29 -9.75 17.01 19.77
C SER A 29 -9.13 18.41 19.68
N GLN A 30 -9.86 19.38 19.13
CA GLN A 30 -9.56 20.78 19.36
C GLN A 30 -10.11 21.19 20.73
N VAL A 31 -9.28 22.01 21.39
CA VAL A 31 -9.55 22.76 22.63
C VAL A 31 -9.39 21.96 23.94
N THR A 32 -8.16 21.85 24.42
CA THR A 32 -7.73 22.55 25.66
C THR A 32 -6.22 22.48 25.80
N GLY A 33 -5.57 23.65 25.90
CA GLY A 33 -4.13 23.76 26.09
C GLY A 33 -3.69 23.15 27.42
N LYS A 34 -2.94 22.05 27.35
CA LYS A 34 -1.97 21.62 28.37
C LYS A 34 -0.89 20.77 27.69
N PRO A 35 0.40 20.96 28.03
CA PRO A 35 1.47 20.21 27.39
C PRO A 35 1.39 18.75 27.85
N ARG A 36 1.11 17.83 26.93
CA ARG A 36 1.12 16.39 27.21
C ARG A 36 2.56 15.89 27.20
N LYS A 37 3.01 15.44 28.37
CA LYS A 37 4.23 14.64 28.60
C LYS A 37 4.21 13.38 27.72
N ASN A 38 5.40 13.03 27.20
CA ASN A 38 5.76 11.77 26.53
C ASN A 38 4.84 10.60 26.88
N ARG A 39 4.10 10.11 25.89
CA ARG A 39 3.52 8.77 25.85
C ARG A 39 3.74 8.20 24.46
N ASP A 40 4.17 6.95 24.45
CA ASP A 40 4.54 6.17 23.27
C ASP A 40 3.48 6.24 22.18
N SER A 41 3.95 6.48 20.97
CA SER A 41 3.17 6.67 19.76
C SER A 41 2.63 5.33 19.25
N SER A 42 1.36 5.00 19.54
CA SER A 42 0.49 4.20 18.64
C SER A 42 -0.95 3.92 19.14
N THR A 43 -1.35 4.22 20.38
CA THR A 43 -2.60 3.67 20.97
C THR A 43 -3.80 4.62 21.12
N GLY A 44 -3.94 5.66 20.29
CA GLY A 44 -4.85 6.79 20.63
C GLY A 44 -6.30 6.79 20.10
N ARG A 45 -6.70 5.94 19.14
CA ARG A 45 -7.98 6.14 18.39
C ARG A 45 -9.11 5.16 18.72
N TRP A 46 -8.78 3.95 19.14
CA TRP A 46 -9.73 2.87 19.46
C TRP A 46 -9.67 2.46 20.95
N GLU A 47 -9.02 3.27 21.79
CA GLU A 47 -8.89 3.04 23.23
C GLU A 47 -10.28 3.08 23.88
N GLY A 48 -10.76 1.94 24.40
CA GLY A 48 -12.09 1.81 25.01
C GLY A 48 -13.24 1.48 24.04
N ASP A 49 -12.97 0.92 22.86
CA ASP A 49 -14.00 0.54 21.90
C ASP A 49 -15.07 -0.42 22.51
N PRO A 50 -16.35 0.01 22.63
CA PRO A 50 -17.40 -0.81 23.21
C PRO A 50 -17.79 -1.99 22.31
N THR A 51 -17.44 -1.95 21.01
CA THR A 51 -17.74 -3.06 20.09
C THR A 51 -16.79 -4.25 20.26
N GLN A 52 -15.69 -4.06 21.00
CA GLN A 52 -14.62 -5.06 21.14
C GLN A 52 -14.13 -5.60 19.79
N LEU A 53 -14.28 -4.83 18.70
CA LEU A 53 -14.00 -5.29 17.35
C LEU A 53 -12.50 -5.52 17.17
N LEU A 54 -11.66 -4.60 17.64
CA LEU A 54 -10.21 -4.74 17.56
C LEU A 54 -9.68 -5.93 18.39
N PRO A 55 -10.07 -6.11 19.67
CA PRO A 55 -9.79 -7.35 20.40
C PRO A 55 -10.33 -8.59 19.68
N THR A 56 -11.56 -8.56 19.16
CA THR A 56 -12.13 -9.72 18.47
C THR A 56 -11.30 -10.07 17.23
N LEU A 57 -10.91 -9.10 16.39
CA LEU A 57 -10.04 -9.33 15.23
C LEU A 57 -8.67 -9.89 15.60
N GLN A 58 -8.10 -9.44 16.73
CA GLN A 58 -6.87 -10.02 17.28
C GLN A 58 -7.05 -11.48 17.69
N HIS A 59 -8.20 -11.84 18.26
CA HIS A 59 -8.49 -13.18 18.78
C HIS A 59 -9.10 -14.14 17.74
N THR A 60 -9.74 -13.64 16.67
CA THR A 60 -10.39 -14.44 15.61
C THR A 60 -9.44 -14.78 14.47
N GLU A 61 -8.13 -14.63 14.67
CA GLU A 61 -7.11 -14.89 13.67
C GLU A 61 -7.44 -14.22 12.33
N LEU A 62 -7.24 -12.89 12.24
CA LEU A 62 -7.20 -12.19 10.95
C LEU A 62 -6.33 -12.96 9.91
N MET A 63 -5.40 -13.82 10.35
CA MET A 63 -4.61 -14.74 9.52
C MET A 63 -5.43 -15.75 8.73
N GLY A 64 -6.51 -16.30 9.31
CA GLY A 64 -7.34 -17.31 8.66
C GLY A 64 -7.94 -16.78 7.36
N ILE A 65 -8.20 -15.47 7.27
CA ILE A 65 -8.72 -14.85 6.05
C ILE A 65 -7.68 -14.83 4.93
N ILE A 66 -6.39 -14.67 5.25
CA ILE A 66 -5.30 -14.65 4.27
C ILE A 66 -5.07 -16.06 3.74
N SER A 67 -5.04 -17.07 4.61
CA SER A 67 -4.84 -18.46 4.17
C SER A 67 -6.03 -19.00 3.38
N VAL A 68 -7.26 -18.62 3.76
CA VAL A 68 -8.46 -18.95 2.97
C VAL A 68 -8.43 -18.23 1.62
N LEU A 69 -8.04 -16.96 1.58
CA LEU A 69 -7.93 -16.21 0.32
C LEU A 69 -6.82 -16.79 -0.58
N TYR A 70 -5.69 -17.17 0.00
CA TYR A 70 -4.59 -17.85 -0.69
C TYR A 70 -5.08 -19.15 -1.32
N GLY A 71 -5.77 -20.00 -0.55
CA GLY A 71 -6.40 -21.21 -1.08
C GLY A 71 -7.44 -20.93 -2.16
N LEU A 72 -8.29 -19.92 -1.98
CA LEU A 72 -9.34 -19.58 -2.94
C LEU A 72 -8.78 -19.10 -4.29
N LEU A 73 -7.72 -18.30 -4.27
CA LEU A 73 -7.13 -17.70 -5.47
C LEU A 73 -6.09 -18.60 -6.14
N LEU A 74 -5.30 -19.33 -5.36
CA LEU A 74 -4.08 -19.97 -5.83
C LEU A 74 -4.10 -21.50 -5.76
N HIS A 75 -5.19 -22.13 -5.30
CA HIS A 75 -5.33 -23.58 -5.39
C HIS A 75 -5.46 -24.01 -6.87
N GLY A 76 -4.36 -24.51 -7.43
CA GLY A 76 -4.27 -24.91 -8.84
C GLY A 76 -4.04 -23.76 -9.82
N ALA A 77 -3.60 -22.59 -9.36
CA ALA A 77 -3.17 -21.49 -10.23
C ALA A 77 -1.87 -21.86 -10.99
N PRO A 78 -1.67 -21.36 -12.22
CA PRO A 78 -0.44 -21.59 -12.97
C PRO A 78 0.77 -21.01 -12.23
N GLU A 79 1.96 -21.53 -12.55
CA GLU A 79 3.22 -20.95 -12.07
C GLU A 79 3.28 -19.46 -12.43
N ARG A 80 3.79 -18.64 -11.50
CA ARG A 80 3.93 -17.17 -11.65
C ARG A 80 4.45 -16.78 -13.04
N PRO A 81 4.11 -15.58 -13.55
CA PRO A 81 4.84 -14.99 -14.67
C PRO A 81 6.28 -14.73 -14.20
N THR A 82 7.19 -15.65 -14.49
CA THR A 82 8.62 -15.41 -14.33
C THR A 82 9.14 -14.79 -15.61
N VAL A 83 9.97 -13.76 -15.52
CA VAL A 83 10.65 -13.11 -16.66
C VAL A 83 11.42 -14.12 -17.54
N VAL A 84 11.75 -15.29 -16.99
CA VAL A 84 12.49 -16.38 -17.66
C VAL A 84 11.63 -17.21 -18.63
N ARG A 85 10.31 -17.09 -18.63
CA ARG A 85 9.44 -17.85 -19.55
C ARG A 85 8.86 -16.95 -20.63
N SER A 86 9.41 -17.06 -21.83
CA SER A 86 8.98 -16.43 -23.08
C SER A 86 7.59 -16.85 -23.58
N SER A 87 6.77 -17.49 -22.75
CA SER A 87 5.39 -17.83 -23.04
C SER A 87 4.48 -16.86 -22.30
N VAL A 88 3.76 -16.05 -23.07
CA VAL A 88 2.65 -15.20 -22.60
C VAL A 88 1.51 -16.13 -22.13
N GLU A 89 1.67 -16.78 -20.97
CA GLU A 89 0.59 -17.54 -20.35
C GLU A 89 -0.37 -16.53 -19.70
N GLU A 90 -1.58 -16.43 -20.26
CA GLU A 90 -2.64 -15.60 -19.69
C GLU A 90 -3.04 -16.12 -18.30
N PRO A 91 -3.38 -15.23 -17.34
CA PRO A 91 -3.90 -15.66 -16.06
C PRO A 91 -5.17 -16.51 -16.26
N ARG A 92 -5.29 -17.62 -15.52
CA ARG A 92 -6.57 -18.33 -15.47
C ARG A 92 -7.64 -17.39 -14.91
N LYS A 93 -8.78 -17.30 -15.59
CA LYS A 93 -9.91 -16.50 -15.12
C LYS A 93 -10.38 -16.98 -13.75
N ILE A 94 -10.36 -16.07 -12.79
CA ILE A 94 -10.86 -16.28 -11.44
C ILE A 94 -12.38 -16.15 -11.48
N ALA A 95 -13.09 -17.01 -10.74
CA ALA A 95 -14.54 -16.91 -10.65
C ALA A 95 -14.97 -15.59 -9.98
N ASN A 96 -16.05 -14.97 -10.47
CA ASN A 96 -16.50 -13.66 -9.97
C ASN A 96 -16.69 -13.61 -8.45
N HIS A 97 -17.23 -14.68 -7.85
CA HIS A 97 -17.41 -14.75 -6.39
C HIS A 97 -16.07 -14.71 -5.65
N ALA A 98 -15.02 -15.35 -6.19
CA ALA A 98 -13.69 -15.31 -5.60
C ALA A 98 -13.04 -13.92 -5.73
N LEU A 99 -13.29 -13.20 -6.83
CA LEU A 99 -12.90 -11.79 -6.97
C LEU A 99 -13.64 -10.88 -5.98
N SER A 100 -14.94 -11.10 -5.76
CA SER A 100 -15.72 -10.37 -4.76
C SER A 100 -15.19 -10.61 -3.36
N VAL A 101 -14.87 -11.86 -3.01
CA VAL A 101 -14.24 -12.20 -1.73
C VAL A 101 -12.87 -11.54 -1.60
N ALA A 102 -12.01 -11.61 -2.62
CA ALA A 102 -10.71 -10.95 -2.61
C ALA A 102 -10.83 -9.44 -2.36
N GLY A 103 -11.76 -8.78 -3.05
CA GLY A 103 -12.04 -7.36 -2.84
C GLY A 103 -12.53 -7.03 -1.44
N ALA A 104 -13.47 -7.82 -0.90
CA ALA A 104 -13.97 -7.62 0.46
C ALA A 104 -12.87 -7.83 1.52
N VAL A 105 -12.04 -8.87 1.36
CA VAL A 105 -10.92 -9.15 2.25
C VAL A 105 -9.92 -7.99 2.24
N LEU A 106 -9.49 -7.52 1.07
CA LEU A 106 -8.54 -6.40 0.97
C LEU A 106 -9.10 -5.10 1.56
N LYS A 107 -10.39 -4.81 1.33
CA LYS A 107 -11.08 -3.69 1.97
C LYS A 107 -11.09 -3.77 3.49
N VAL A 108 -11.28 -4.97 4.04
CA VAL A 108 -11.20 -5.19 5.49
C VAL A 108 -9.77 -5.01 6.00
N LEU A 109 -8.76 -5.52 5.30
CA LEU A 109 -7.35 -5.29 5.66
C LEU A 109 -7.01 -3.80 5.66
N ASN A 110 -7.41 -3.07 4.61
CA ASN A 110 -7.24 -1.62 4.52
C ASN A 110 -7.96 -0.88 5.65
N ALA A 111 -9.18 -1.31 6.01
CA ALA A 111 -9.91 -0.76 7.13
C ALA A 111 -9.18 -1.03 8.46
N VAL A 112 -8.68 -2.24 8.68
CA VAL A 112 -7.89 -2.61 9.87
C VAL A 112 -6.62 -1.75 9.95
N ALA A 113 -5.95 -1.48 8.83
CA ALA A 113 -4.78 -0.59 8.79
C ALA A 113 -5.07 0.80 9.38
N GLN A 114 -6.25 1.33 9.07
CA GLN A 114 -6.68 2.64 9.58
C GLN A 114 -7.08 2.61 11.06
N MET A 115 -7.37 1.42 11.60
CA MET A 115 -7.67 1.24 13.03
C MET A 115 -6.40 1.05 13.84
N ASP A 116 -5.59 0.09 13.41
CA ASP A 116 -4.36 -0.35 14.05
C ASP A 116 -3.39 -0.86 12.97
N LEU A 117 -2.56 0.07 12.51
CA LEU A 117 -1.53 -0.18 11.52
C LEU A 117 -0.55 -1.28 11.99
N THR A 118 -0.15 -1.23 13.27
CA THR A 118 0.80 -2.19 13.84
C THR A 118 0.22 -3.59 13.85
N LEU A 119 -1.06 -3.74 14.19
CA LEU A 119 -1.75 -5.02 14.12
C LEU A 119 -1.73 -5.57 12.69
N LEU A 120 -2.12 -4.77 11.69
CA LEU A 120 -2.11 -5.22 10.29
C LEU A 120 -0.70 -5.64 9.86
N GLN A 121 0.30 -4.81 10.12
CA GLN A 121 1.68 -5.05 9.71
C GLN A 121 2.28 -6.28 10.38
N ALA A 122 2.07 -6.47 11.68
CA ALA A 122 2.54 -7.64 12.42
C ALA A 122 1.83 -8.92 11.94
N SER A 123 0.53 -8.81 11.66
CA SER A 123 -0.32 -9.88 11.15
C SER A 123 0.18 -10.39 9.79
N LEU A 124 0.24 -9.51 8.80
CA LEU A 124 0.64 -9.87 7.44
C LEU A 124 2.14 -10.19 7.35
N GLY A 125 2.96 -9.62 8.25
CA GLY A 125 4.40 -9.84 8.30
C GLY A 125 4.80 -11.12 9.02
N ALA A 126 3.87 -11.79 9.70
CA ALA A 126 4.13 -13.02 10.44
C ALA A 126 4.67 -14.12 9.52
N LYS A 127 5.55 -14.96 10.08
CA LYS A 127 6.18 -16.07 9.36
C LYS A 127 5.11 -17.01 8.78
N GLY A 128 5.21 -17.35 7.50
CA GLY A 128 4.22 -18.17 6.78
C GLY A 128 3.13 -17.31 6.12
N VAL A 129 2.48 -16.44 6.88
CA VAL A 129 1.44 -15.52 6.36
C VAL A 129 2.03 -14.53 5.35
N SER A 130 3.21 -13.99 5.62
CA SER A 130 3.89 -13.07 4.71
C SER A 130 4.19 -13.68 3.34
N LEU A 131 4.39 -15.00 3.27
CA LEU A 131 4.57 -15.71 2.01
C LEU A 131 3.26 -15.78 1.22
N GLU A 132 2.18 -16.18 1.88
CA GLU A 132 0.84 -16.23 1.28
C GLU A 132 0.38 -14.84 0.82
N TYR A 133 0.51 -13.84 1.69
CA TYR A 133 0.22 -12.44 1.37
C TYR A 133 1.01 -11.96 0.15
N ARG A 134 2.33 -12.23 0.13
CA ARG A 134 3.17 -11.84 -1.00
C ARG A 134 2.72 -12.51 -2.30
N HIS A 135 2.32 -13.78 -2.24
CA HIS A 135 1.80 -14.49 -3.41
C HIS A 135 0.45 -13.93 -3.88
N ILE A 136 -0.47 -13.64 -2.95
CA ILE A 136 -1.75 -13.01 -3.26
C ILE A 136 -1.52 -11.67 -3.97
N CYS A 137 -0.70 -10.78 -3.40
CA CYS A 137 -0.44 -9.47 -3.97
C CYS A 137 0.18 -9.56 -5.37
N THR A 138 1.23 -10.37 -5.56
CA THR A 138 1.85 -10.53 -6.88
C THR A 138 0.88 -11.08 -7.93
N TYR A 139 0.02 -12.03 -7.53
CA TYR A 139 -0.95 -12.59 -8.45
C TYR A 139 -2.08 -11.60 -8.78
N LEU A 140 -2.61 -10.90 -7.79
CA LEU A 140 -3.68 -9.93 -7.99
C LEU A 140 -3.22 -8.69 -8.75
N LEU A 141 -2.01 -8.18 -8.52
CA LEU A 141 -1.44 -7.08 -9.32
C LEU A 141 -1.41 -7.46 -10.80
N TRP A 142 -0.83 -8.62 -11.10
CA TRP A 142 -0.77 -9.13 -12.47
C TRP A 142 -2.15 -9.37 -13.08
N TYR A 143 -3.04 -10.08 -12.37
CA TYR A 143 -4.38 -10.43 -12.83
C TYR A 143 -5.23 -9.18 -13.10
N CYS A 144 -5.22 -8.22 -12.19
CA CYS A 144 -6.07 -7.03 -12.30
C CYS A 144 -5.59 -6.09 -13.40
N VAL A 145 -4.29 -6.00 -13.67
CA VAL A 145 -3.76 -5.27 -14.83
C VAL A 145 -4.19 -5.96 -16.12
N HIS A 146 -4.06 -7.29 -16.21
CA HIS A 146 -4.39 -8.03 -17.43
C HIS A 146 -5.90 -7.96 -17.78
N TYR A 147 -6.78 -8.11 -16.78
CA TYR A 147 -8.24 -8.11 -16.97
C TYR A 147 -8.93 -6.77 -16.64
N ASN A 148 -8.18 -5.70 -16.40
CA ASN A 148 -8.69 -4.36 -16.07
C ASN A 148 -9.63 -4.31 -14.85
N HIS A 149 -9.35 -5.08 -13.80
CA HIS A 149 -10.08 -5.01 -12.52
C HIS A 149 -9.55 -3.86 -11.65
N THR A 150 -9.75 -2.62 -12.09
CA THR A 150 -9.17 -1.40 -11.49
C THR A 150 -9.52 -1.20 -10.02
N CYS A 151 -10.77 -1.44 -9.62
CA CYS A 151 -11.18 -1.29 -8.23
C CYS A 151 -10.39 -2.24 -7.31
N LEU A 152 -10.23 -3.51 -7.70
CA LEU A 152 -9.46 -4.49 -6.94
C LEU A 152 -7.97 -4.16 -6.95
N LEU A 153 -7.45 -3.71 -8.09
CA LEU A 153 -6.06 -3.26 -8.22
C LEU A 153 -5.74 -2.14 -7.22
N HIS A 154 -6.61 -1.14 -7.10
CA HIS A 154 -6.41 -0.03 -6.16
C HIS A 154 -6.40 -0.51 -4.70
N GLU A 155 -7.27 -1.45 -4.32
CA GLU A 155 -7.27 -2.02 -2.97
C GLU A 155 -5.97 -2.77 -2.66
N VAL A 156 -5.41 -3.51 -3.63
CA VAL A 156 -4.12 -4.20 -3.49
C VAL A 156 -2.99 -3.18 -3.31
N ILE A 157 -2.93 -2.14 -4.14
CA ILE A 157 -1.90 -1.10 -4.08
C ILE A 157 -1.88 -0.45 -2.70
N VAL A 158 -3.04 0.00 -2.22
CA VAL A 158 -3.19 0.65 -0.91
C VAL A 158 -2.84 -0.30 0.23
N CYS A 159 -3.25 -1.57 0.15
CA CYS A 159 -2.91 -2.58 1.15
C CYS A 159 -1.40 -2.81 1.25
N VAL A 160 -0.69 -2.84 0.12
CA VAL A 160 0.77 -2.94 0.10
C VAL A 160 1.41 -1.72 0.76
N GLY A 161 0.92 -0.51 0.49
CA GLY A 161 1.44 0.70 1.12
C GLY A 161 1.22 0.72 2.65
N TYR A 162 0.05 0.33 3.14
CA TYR A 162 -0.19 0.17 4.58
C TYR A 162 0.72 -0.92 5.19
N PHE A 163 0.97 -2.00 4.45
CA PHE A 163 1.85 -3.07 4.91
C PHE A 163 3.30 -2.60 5.12
N THR A 164 3.79 -1.67 4.29
CA THR A 164 5.20 -1.26 4.27
C THR A 164 5.52 0.04 5.00
N ILE A 165 4.56 0.94 5.18
CA ILE A 165 4.79 2.29 5.74
C ILE A 165 5.53 2.22 7.10
N GLY A 166 6.73 2.81 7.14
CA GLY A 166 7.56 2.86 8.35
C GLY A 166 8.04 1.50 8.87
N ASN A 167 7.94 0.43 8.08
CA ASN A 167 8.25 -0.94 8.51
C ASN A 167 9.24 -1.63 7.57
N ARG A 168 10.52 -1.56 7.92
CA ARG A 168 11.62 -2.09 7.11
C ARG A 168 11.50 -3.57 6.79
N ASN A 169 11.12 -4.40 7.76
CA ASN A 169 10.98 -5.84 7.54
C ASN A 169 9.91 -6.13 6.48
N ASN A 170 8.81 -5.39 6.49
CA ASN A 170 7.74 -5.54 5.51
C ASN A 170 8.12 -4.96 4.14
N GLN A 171 8.88 -3.86 4.12
CA GLN A 171 9.48 -3.32 2.88
C GLN A 171 10.39 -4.37 2.21
N ASP A 172 11.19 -5.11 2.96
CA ASP A 172 12.07 -6.15 2.43
C ASP A 172 11.23 -7.34 1.89
N ILE A 173 10.12 -7.69 2.56
CA ILE A 173 9.20 -8.73 2.08
C ILE A 173 8.66 -8.40 0.68
N VAL A 174 8.20 -7.16 0.44
CA VAL A 174 7.61 -6.79 -0.86
C VAL A 174 8.63 -6.77 -2.01
N ASN A 175 9.91 -6.63 -1.68
CA ASN A 175 11.00 -6.67 -2.65
C ASN A 175 11.71 -8.04 -2.71
N SER A 176 11.15 -9.08 -2.11
CA SER A 176 11.79 -10.40 -2.03
C SER A 176 11.14 -11.48 -2.90
N GLY A 177 11.96 -12.50 -3.19
CA GLY A 177 11.57 -13.75 -3.86
C GLY A 177 11.54 -13.64 -5.38
N ALA A 178 10.72 -14.49 -6.02
CA ALA A 178 10.72 -14.60 -7.47
C ALA A 178 10.25 -13.30 -8.15
N GLN A 179 10.97 -12.93 -9.20
CA GLN A 179 10.83 -11.71 -9.98
C GLN A 179 9.76 -11.87 -11.09
N PRO A 180 8.98 -10.82 -11.41
CA PRO A 180 9.01 -9.51 -10.78
C PRO A 180 8.42 -9.53 -9.36
N THR A 181 9.06 -8.81 -8.43
CA THR A 181 8.61 -8.64 -7.04
C THR A 181 7.36 -7.76 -6.99
N ILE A 182 6.73 -7.64 -5.82
CA ILE A 182 5.58 -6.73 -5.67
C ILE A 182 6.01 -5.31 -6.01
N LEU A 183 7.15 -4.86 -5.48
CA LEU A 183 7.67 -3.52 -5.75
C LEU A 183 7.90 -3.29 -7.24
N GLN A 184 8.55 -4.24 -7.93
CA GLN A 184 8.75 -4.12 -9.37
C GLN A 184 7.44 -4.11 -10.15
N GLN A 185 6.46 -4.94 -9.79
CA GLN A 185 5.14 -4.92 -10.44
C GLN A 185 4.42 -3.58 -10.24
N LEU A 186 4.56 -2.93 -9.08
CA LEU A 186 4.04 -1.58 -8.86
C LEU A 186 4.73 -0.56 -9.76
N CYS A 187 6.04 -0.66 -9.96
CA CYS A 187 6.79 0.20 -10.88
C CYS A 187 6.43 -0.05 -12.36
N LEU A 188 6.01 -1.27 -12.71
CA LEU A 188 5.61 -1.68 -14.05
C LEU A 188 4.12 -1.45 -14.37
N LEU A 189 3.39 -0.76 -13.49
CA LEU A 189 1.98 -0.44 -13.76
C LEU A 189 1.82 0.44 -15.02
N PRO A 190 0.65 0.40 -15.68
CA PRO A 190 0.42 1.20 -16.88
C PRO A 190 0.69 2.69 -16.67
N PHE A 191 1.19 3.37 -17.71
CA PHE A 191 1.56 4.79 -17.69
C PHE A 191 0.54 5.76 -17.05
N PRO A 192 -0.80 5.57 -17.14
CA PRO A 192 -1.76 6.39 -16.40
C PRO A 192 -1.49 6.48 -14.89
N TYR A 193 -0.94 5.45 -14.25
CA TYR A 193 -0.58 5.49 -12.83
C TYR A 193 0.59 6.43 -12.50
N PHE A 194 1.37 6.86 -13.51
CA PHE A 194 2.50 7.77 -13.37
C PHE A 194 2.24 9.18 -13.93
N SER A 195 1.08 9.39 -14.56
CA SER A 195 0.78 10.63 -15.28
C SER A 195 -0.58 11.25 -14.96
N ASN A 196 -1.55 10.44 -14.53
CA ASN A 196 -2.86 10.93 -14.10
C ASN A 196 -2.86 11.18 -12.59
N ARG A 197 -3.11 12.43 -12.18
CA ARG A 197 -3.12 12.83 -10.76
C ARG A 197 -3.99 11.94 -9.87
N GLY A 198 -5.15 11.49 -10.34
CA GLY A 198 -6.06 10.64 -9.56
C GLY A 198 -5.58 9.18 -9.40
N LEU A 199 -4.75 8.67 -10.30
CA LEU A 199 -4.12 7.35 -10.15
C LEU A 199 -2.77 7.45 -9.43
N MET A 200 -2.05 8.56 -9.63
CA MET A 200 -0.84 8.87 -8.86
C MET A 200 -1.16 8.95 -7.37
N SER A 201 -2.28 9.56 -6.97
CA SER A 201 -2.71 9.61 -5.57
C SER A 201 -3.02 8.25 -4.95
N ILE A 202 -3.06 7.17 -5.76
CA ILE A 202 -3.23 5.79 -5.29
C ILE A 202 -1.86 5.10 -5.24
N LEU A 203 -1.09 5.18 -6.34
CA LEU A 203 0.19 4.48 -6.47
C LEU A 203 1.33 5.12 -5.66
N PHE A 204 1.49 6.44 -5.75
CA PHE A 204 2.68 7.12 -5.24
C PHE A 204 2.80 7.03 -3.72
N PRO A 205 1.73 7.18 -2.93
CA PRO A 205 1.80 6.93 -1.49
C PRO A 205 2.34 5.55 -1.14
N SER A 206 1.97 4.53 -1.94
CA SER A 206 2.41 3.15 -1.72
C SER A 206 3.88 2.95 -2.12
N LEU A 207 4.33 3.55 -3.23
CA LEU A 207 5.76 3.54 -3.63
C LEU A 207 6.64 4.26 -2.59
N ILE A 208 6.18 5.41 -2.09
CA ILE A 208 6.86 6.15 -1.01
C ILE A 208 6.99 5.26 0.23
N ALA A 209 5.91 4.61 0.65
CA ALA A 209 5.91 3.69 1.79
C ALA A 209 6.88 2.52 1.60
N CYS A 210 6.96 1.96 0.39
CA CYS A 210 7.89 0.87 0.05
C CYS A 210 9.36 1.29 0.08
N CYS A 211 9.68 2.54 -0.31
CA CYS A 211 11.07 2.97 -0.54
C CYS A 211 11.64 3.90 0.55
N HIS A 212 10.81 4.50 1.41
CA HIS A 212 11.27 5.41 2.46
C HIS A 212 12.27 4.73 3.41
N ASP A 213 13.44 5.33 3.59
CA ASP A 213 14.56 4.83 4.39
C ASP A 213 15.04 3.40 4.03
N ASN A 214 14.73 2.95 2.80
CA ASN A 214 15.17 1.66 2.28
C ASN A 214 15.85 1.83 0.91
N ARG A 215 17.18 1.81 0.92
CA ARG A 215 18.02 2.01 -0.27
C ARG A 215 17.81 0.91 -1.32
N GLU A 216 17.74 -0.35 -0.91
CA GLU A 216 17.59 -1.48 -1.83
C GLU A 216 16.25 -1.40 -2.59
N ASN A 217 15.19 -1.01 -1.89
CA ASN A 217 13.89 -0.76 -2.52
C ASN A 217 13.92 0.48 -3.42
N LEU A 218 14.61 1.55 -3.02
CA LEU A 218 14.78 2.71 -3.88
C LEU A 218 15.56 2.37 -5.15
N GLU A 219 16.67 1.64 -5.06
CA GLU A 219 17.45 1.16 -6.20
C GLU A 219 16.60 0.28 -7.14
N THR A 220 15.74 -0.58 -6.58
CA THR A 220 14.80 -1.39 -7.36
C THR A 220 13.77 -0.53 -8.09
N LEU A 221 13.25 0.51 -7.43
CA LEU A 221 12.35 1.47 -8.07
C LEU A 221 13.06 2.21 -9.20
N GLU A 222 14.30 2.63 -8.99
CA GLU A 222 15.10 3.41 -9.94
C GLU A 222 15.49 2.64 -11.22
N GLN A 223 15.33 1.31 -11.23
CA GLN A 223 15.48 0.50 -12.44
C GLN A 223 14.35 0.73 -13.45
N GLU A 224 13.14 1.06 -12.98
CA GLU A 224 11.92 1.12 -13.80
C GLU A 224 11.23 2.49 -13.79
N ALA A 225 11.39 3.26 -12.71
CA ALA A 225 10.77 4.58 -12.50
C ALA A 225 11.77 5.56 -11.85
N SER A 226 11.44 6.85 -11.78
CA SER A 226 12.35 7.86 -11.18
C SER A 226 11.95 8.21 -9.74
N GLY A 227 12.91 8.14 -8.81
CA GLY A 227 12.74 8.63 -7.44
C GLY A 227 12.44 10.14 -7.38
N GLU A 228 12.85 10.92 -8.39
CA GLU A 228 12.52 12.35 -8.50
C GLU A 228 11.01 12.59 -8.63
N LEU A 229 10.28 11.69 -9.29
CA LEU A 229 8.82 11.78 -9.39
C LEU A 229 8.16 11.66 -8.02
N LEU A 230 8.70 10.83 -7.13
CA LEU A 230 8.20 10.71 -5.76
C LEU A 230 8.45 12.01 -4.98
N ALA A 231 9.63 12.61 -5.11
CA ALA A 231 9.96 13.87 -4.44
C ALA A 231 9.03 15.00 -4.88
N VAL A 232 8.81 15.17 -6.18
CA VAL A 232 7.91 16.18 -6.75
C VAL A 232 6.46 15.96 -6.29
N TYR A 233 6.00 14.70 -6.29
CA TYR A 233 4.67 14.36 -5.78
C TYR A 233 4.51 14.72 -4.31
N ILE A 234 5.49 14.39 -3.46
CA ILE A 234 5.45 14.73 -2.02
C ILE A 234 5.39 16.24 -1.81
N GLU A 235 6.16 17.02 -2.57
CA GLU A 235 6.11 18.49 -2.50
C GLU A 235 4.71 19.02 -2.79
N SER A 236 4.10 18.55 -3.90
CA SER A 236 2.73 18.93 -4.27
C SER A 236 1.73 18.58 -3.18
N GLU A 237 1.81 17.39 -2.59
CA GLU A 237 0.92 16.97 -1.52
C GLU A 237 1.06 17.81 -0.23
N ILE A 238 2.30 18.16 0.14
CA ILE A 238 2.54 19.02 1.30
C ILE A 238 1.97 20.42 1.06
N GLU A 239 2.15 20.97 -0.13
CA GLU A 239 1.64 22.30 -0.50
C GLU A 239 0.11 22.34 -0.58
N GLU A 240 -0.50 21.28 -1.11
CA GLU A 240 -1.96 21.11 -1.12
C GLU A 240 -2.53 21.00 0.29
N ARG A 241 -1.90 20.23 1.19
CA ARG A 241 -2.33 20.14 2.60
C ARG A 241 -2.26 21.49 3.31
N ARG A 242 -1.19 22.26 3.09
CA ARG A 242 -1.04 23.63 3.63
C ARG A 242 -2.09 24.61 3.10
N SER A 243 -2.54 24.41 1.86
CA SER A 243 -3.55 25.25 1.22
C SER A 243 -4.99 24.84 1.57
N SER A 244 -5.18 23.58 1.98
CA SER A 244 -6.49 22.98 2.27
C SER A 244 -7.04 23.31 3.67
N ASP A 245 -6.24 23.94 4.54
CA ASP A 245 -6.68 24.48 5.84
C ASP A 245 -7.79 25.57 5.73
N VAL A 246 -8.22 25.91 4.50
CA VAL A 246 -9.22 26.97 4.23
C VAL A 246 -10.54 26.47 3.61
N VAL A 247 -10.65 25.25 3.05
CA VAL A 247 -11.92 24.82 2.40
C VAL A 247 -12.23 23.33 2.57
N THR A 248 -13.27 23.02 3.35
CA THR A 248 -13.89 21.70 3.45
C THR A 248 -14.50 21.29 2.11
N LYS A 249 -13.96 20.28 1.44
CA LYS A 249 -14.62 19.66 0.27
C LYS A 249 -15.35 18.39 0.69
N GLN A 250 -16.67 18.47 0.66
CA GLN A 250 -17.56 17.32 0.53
C GLN A 250 -17.45 16.77 -0.90
N GLN A 251 -17.21 15.48 -1.07
CA GLN A 251 -17.34 14.84 -2.38
C GLN A 251 -17.84 13.39 -2.27
N GLY A 252 -19.01 13.19 -2.89
CA GLY A 252 -19.47 12.03 -3.68
C GLY A 252 -19.03 10.61 -3.33
N ASP A 253 -20.04 9.79 -3.04
CA ASP A 253 -20.05 8.35 -2.92
C ASP A 253 -19.52 7.62 -4.18
N ASN A 254 -18.20 7.40 -4.20
CA ASN A 254 -17.46 6.36 -4.91
C ASN A 254 -16.07 6.37 -4.28
N THR A 255 -15.96 5.78 -3.08
CA THR A 255 -14.76 5.87 -2.25
C THR A 255 -13.57 5.18 -2.93
N ILE A 256 -12.75 5.98 -3.63
CA ILE A 256 -11.40 5.59 -4.02
C ILE A 256 -10.66 5.28 -2.71
N PRO A 257 -10.04 4.09 -2.57
CA PRO A 257 -9.29 3.77 -1.37
C PRO A 257 -8.10 4.73 -1.27
N ASP A 258 -7.94 5.34 -0.09
CA ASP A 258 -6.92 6.35 0.17
C ASP A 258 -5.92 5.84 1.21
N LEU A 259 -4.63 5.96 0.89
CA LEU A 259 -3.53 5.68 1.81
C LEU A 259 -3.09 7.00 2.43
N ILE A 260 -3.58 7.24 3.65
CA ILE A 260 -3.29 8.50 4.35
C ILE A 260 -1.90 8.39 4.99
N LEU A 261 -0.88 8.90 4.29
CA LEU A 261 0.46 9.05 4.84
C LEU A 261 0.47 10.21 5.88
N PRO A 262 0.99 9.98 7.11
CA PRO A 262 1.16 11.05 8.09
C PRO A 262 2.05 12.18 7.56
N THR A 263 1.73 13.43 7.89
CA THR A 263 2.49 14.60 7.40
C THR A 263 3.97 14.53 7.80
N GLU A 264 4.28 14.06 9.01
CA GLU A 264 5.66 13.84 9.45
C GLU A 264 6.40 12.81 8.58
N PHE A 265 5.71 11.74 8.18
CA PHE A 265 6.27 10.73 7.29
C PHE A 265 6.55 11.31 5.89
N LEU A 266 5.65 12.14 5.36
CA LEU A 266 5.86 12.83 4.08
C LEU A 266 7.04 13.81 4.15
N LEU A 267 7.16 14.58 5.23
CA LEU A 267 8.27 15.51 5.41
C LEU A 267 9.62 14.78 5.49
N SER A 268 9.69 13.70 6.27
CA SER A 268 10.87 12.83 6.33
C SER A 268 11.20 12.23 4.96
N SER A 269 10.20 11.70 4.27
CA SER A 269 10.32 11.12 2.93
C SER A 269 10.83 12.13 1.91
N MET A 270 10.33 13.38 1.93
CA MET A 270 10.77 14.43 1.02
C MET A 270 12.28 14.68 1.16
N THR A 271 12.77 14.78 2.39
CA THR A 271 14.19 14.97 2.67
C THR A 271 15.01 13.79 2.16
N TYR A 272 14.55 12.55 2.43
CA TYR A 272 15.20 11.33 1.97
C TYR A 272 15.37 11.30 0.44
N PHE A 273 14.28 11.43 -0.32
CA PHE A 273 14.34 11.35 -1.78
C PHE A 273 15.11 12.51 -2.41
N LYS A 274 15.03 13.73 -1.86
CA LYS A 274 15.83 14.87 -2.35
C LYS A 274 17.33 14.69 -2.10
N CYS A 275 17.71 14.17 -0.93
CA CYS A 275 19.11 13.92 -0.62
C CYS A 275 19.72 12.86 -1.55
N ASP A 276 18.94 11.83 -1.92
CA ASP A 276 19.41 10.79 -2.83
C ASP A 276 19.51 11.29 -4.29
N VAL A 277 18.50 12.05 -4.76
CA VAL A 277 18.54 12.74 -6.07
C VAL A 277 19.77 13.64 -6.19
N ASN A 278 20.13 14.37 -5.14
CA ASN A 278 21.32 15.23 -5.15
C ASN A 278 22.63 14.43 -5.20
N LYS A 279 22.73 13.31 -4.47
CA LYS A 279 23.90 12.42 -4.55
C LYS A 279 24.07 11.84 -5.96
N ASN A 280 22.98 11.39 -6.59
CA ASN A 280 23.01 10.87 -7.95
C ASN A 280 23.40 11.94 -9.00
N ARG A 281 23.05 13.21 -8.78
CA ARG A 281 23.49 14.33 -9.65
C ARG A 281 24.97 14.66 -9.49
N ASP A 282 25.52 14.57 -8.28
CA ASP A 282 26.94 14.86 -8.05
C ASP A 282 27.83 13.73 -8.58
N VAL A 283 27.44 12.45 -8.40
CA VAL A 283 28.16 11.30 -9.00
C VAL A 283 28.21 11.39 -10.52
N ARG A 284 27.09 11.75 -11.20
CA ARG A 284 27.09 11.94 -12.66
C ARG A 284 27.95 13.12 -13.12
N LYS A 285 28.12 14.16 -12.30
CA LYS A 285 29.03 15.26 -12.63
C LYS A 285 30.49 14.82 -12.51
N ASP A 286 30.83 14.04 -11.49
CA ASP A 286 32.19 13.52 -11.30
C ASP A 286 32.59 12.50 -12.39
N GLU A 287 31.65 11.69 -12.88
CA GLU A 287 31.88 10.79 -14.03
C GLU A 287 32.07 11.56 -15.35
N VAL A 288 31.37 12.68 -15.54
CA VAL A 288 31.52 13.53 -16.74
C VAL A 288 32.83 14.32 -16.72
N VAL A 289 33.27 14.79 -15.55
CA VAL A 289 34.57 15.45 -15.37
C VAL A 289 35.72 14.47 -15.57
N THR A 290 35.63 13.26 -15.03
CA THR A 290 36.66 12.23 -15.22
C THR A 290 36.72 11.69 -16.66
N ALA A 291 35.59 11.64 -17.38
CA ALA A 291 35.59 11.25 -18.79
C ALA A 291 36.17 12.32 -19.73
N SER A 292 36.12 13.61 -19.36
CA SER A 292 36.68 14.70 -20.18
C SER A 292 38.20 14.86 -20.00
N ASP A 293 38.76 14.46 -18.86
CA ASP A 293 40.20 14.45 -18.60
C ASP A 293 40.96 13.28 -19.26
N VAL A 294 40.27 12.25 -19.77
CA VAL A 294 40.89 11.10 -20.45
C VAL A 294 41.04 11.33 -21.97
N THR A 295 40.48 12.41 -22.50
CA THR A 295 40.52 12.75 -23.94
C THR A 295 41.41 13.95 -24.31
N SER A 296 42.27 14.42 -23.41
CA SER A 296 43.27 15.48 -23.70
C SER A 296 44.70 14.96 -23.65
#